data_AF-A0AAV1IIU0-F1
#
_entry.id   AF-A0AAV1IIU0-F1
#
_cell.length_a   1.000
_cell.length_b   1.000
_cell.length_c   1.000
_cell.angle_alpha   90.00
_cell.angle_beta   90.00
_cell.angle_gamma   90.00
#
_symmetry.space_group_name_H-M   'P 1'
#
loop_
_entity.id
_entity.type
_entity.pdbx_description
1 polymer ?
#
loop_
_entity_poly.entity_id
_entity_poly.type
_entity_poly.pdbx_seq_one_letter_code
_entity_poly.pdbx_strand_id
1 'polypeptide(L)'
;MAAPPQMLPLKASTTTRAHPCYSGDVWPEQPAPPDHPWRKMPRHAMTPHYSGDTIDAQRRIAAGVREMLELWFQHKPFSEDFYIVREGKLAEQYT
;
A
#
# COMPACT_ATOMS: atom_id res chain seq x y z
N MET A 1 23.24 -3.93 -6.61
CA MET A 1 21.79 -3.83 -6.86
C MET A 1 21.15 -5.09 -6.30
N ALA A 2 20.58 -5.02 -5.09
CA ALA A 2 19.84 -6.14 -4.52
C ALA A 2 18.44 -6.15 -5.14
N ALA A 3 17.99 -7.32 -5.61
CA ALA A 3 16.62 -7.48 -6.10
C ALA A 3 15.64 -7.12 -4.97
N PRO A 4 14.49 -6.47 -5.29
CA PRO A 4 13.46 -6.24 -4.29
C PRO A 4 13.07 -7.58 -3.65
N PRO A 5 12.84 -7.63 -2.32
CA PRO A 5 12.42 -8.85 -1.66
C PRO A 5 11.14 -9.32 -2.37
N GLN A 6 11.23 -10.45 -3.07
CA GLN A 6 10.07 -11.08 -3.64
C GLN A 6 9.14 -11.38 -2.47
N MET A 7 8.01 -10.69 -2.44
CA MET A 7 6.93 -10.98 -1.50
C MET A 7 6.68 -12.49 -1.60
N LEU A 8 6.99 -13.24 -0.53
CA LEU A 8 6.85 -14.69 -0.53
C LEU A 8 5.50 -15.02 -1.15
N PRO A 9 5.41 -15.94 -2.12
CA PRO A 9 4.12 -16.33 -2.62
C PRO A 9 3.34 -16.82 -1.41
N LEU A 10 2.22 -16.17 -1.13
CA LEU A 10 1.23 -16.65 -0.17
C LEU A 10 0.63 -17.93 -0.80
N LYS A 11 1.43 -19.00 -0.89
CA LYS A 11 0.96 -20.34 -1.15
C LYS A 11 0.28 -20.72 0.14
N ALA A 12 -1.05 -20.75 0.13
CA ALA A 12 -1.84 -21.28 1.23
C ALA A 12 -1.17 -22.58 1.70
N SER A 13 -0.59 -22.56 2.91
CA SER A 13 -0.04 -23.76 3.53
C SER A 13 -1.18 -24.75 3.70
N THR A 14 -1.23 -25.77 2.85
CA THR A 14 -2.26 -26.81 2.87
C THR A 14 -1.91 -27.97 3.80
N THR A 15 -0.91 -27.83 4.66
CA THR A 15 -0.45 -28.94 5.51
C THR A 15 -0.71 -28.62 6.99
N THR A 16 -1.68 -29.34 7.55
CA THR A 16 -1.96 -29.60 8.98
C THR A 16 -2.69 -28.53 9.82
N ARG A 17 -4.01 -28.75 9.97
CA ARG A 17 -4.88 -28.48 11.14
C ARG A 17 -5.00 -27.06 11.73
N ALA A 18 -4.50 -26.03 11.06
CA ALA A 18 -5.03 -24.67 11.14
C ALA A 18 -5.26 -24.20 9.70
N HIS A 19 -6.46 -23.79 9.37
CA HIS A 19 -6.80 -23.38 8.02
C HIS A 19 -6.64 -21.86 7.90
N PRO A 20 -5.57 -21.35 7.28
CA PRO A 20 -5.35 -19.92 7.22
C PRO A 20 -6.43 -19.26 6.36
N CYS A 21 -7.15 -18.30 6.95
CA CYS A 21 -7.95 -17.32 6.24
C CYS A 21 -7.03 -16.16 5.86
N TYR A 22 -7.25 -15.55 4.70
CA TYR A 22 -6.51 -14.37 4.27
C TYR A 22 -7.47 -13.28 3.82
N SER A 23 -7.26 -12.07 4.34
CA SER A 23 -8.10 -10.91 4.09
C SER A 23 -7.21 -9.68 3.93
N GLY A 24 -7.63 -8.76 3.08
CA GLY A 24 -6.89 -7.55 2.75
C GLY A 24 -7.43 -6.91 1.48
N ASP A 25 -6.95 -5.72 1.17
CA ASP A 25 -7.38 -4.96 0.00
C ASP A 25 -6.23 -4.63 -0.97
N VAL A 26 -4.99 -4.95 -0.61
CA VAL A 26 -3.79 -4.71 -1.43
C VAL A 26 -3.44 -5.93 -2.28
N TRP A 27 -3.01 -5.67 -3.51
CA TRP A 27 -2.61 -6.66 -4.50
C TRP A 27 -1.20 -6.34 -5.03
N PRO A 28 -0.42 -7.36 -5.45
CA PRO A 28 0.92 -7.14 -6.00
C PRO A 28 0.91 -6.29 -7.28
N GLU A 29 -0.08 -6.51 -8.14
CA GLU A 29 -0.37 -5.73 -9.34
C GLU A 29 -1.75 -5.08 -9.19
N GLN A 30 -1.87 -3.81 -9.55
CA GLN A 30 -3.09 -3.03 -9.39
C GLN A 30 -3.44 -2.28 -10.70
N PRO A 31 -4.60 -2.58 -11.33
CA PRO A 31 -5.67 -3.47 -10.86
C PRO A 31 -5.30 -4.95 -10.96
N ALA A 32 -5.72 -5.75 -9.97
CA ALA A 32 -5.47 -7.20 -10.00
C ALA A 32 -6.21 -7.86 -11.18
N PRO A 33 -5.51 -8.65 -12.02
CA PRO A 33 -6.13 -9.34 -13.16
C PRO A 33 -7.38 -10.17 -12.78
N PRO A 34 -8.34 -10.35 -13.69
CA PRO A 34 -9.56 -11.12 -13.42
C PRO A 34 -9.29 -12.58 -13.01
N ASP A 35 -8.19 -13.16 -13.48
CA ASP A 35 -7.75 -14.52 -13.21
C ASP A 35 -6.73 -14.63 -12.06
N HIS A 36 -6.46 -13.53 -11.34
CA HIS A 36 -5.51 -13.51 -10.23
C HIS A 36 -5.84 -14.59 -9.17
N PRO A 37 -4.87 -15.43 -8.76
CA PRO A 37 -5.14 -16.63 -7.95
C PRO A 37 -5.82 -16.35 -6.61
N TRP A 38 -5.55 -15.19 -6.01
CA TRP A 38 -6.16 -14.80 -4.73
C TRP A 38 -7.67 -14.54 -4.83
N ARG A 39 -8.24 -14.33 -6.02
CA ARG A 39 -9.70 -14.20 -6.23
C ARG A 39 -10.46 -15.53 -6.10
N LYS A 40 -9.74 -16.65 -6.07
CA LYS A 40 -10.32 -18.01 -6.05
C LYS A 40 -9.75 -18.89 -4.93
N MET A 41 -8.79 -18.38 -4.16
CA MET A 41 -8.19 -19.11 -3.06
C MET A 41 -9.26 -19.49 -2.02
N PRO A 42 -9.29 -20.73 -1.50
CA PRO A 42 -10.25 -21.09 -0.46
C PRO A 42 -10.11 -20.19 0.78
N ARG A 43 -11.25 -19.71 1.31
CA ARG A 43 -11.33 -18.89 2.55
C ARG A 43 -10.53 -17.58 2.46
N HIS A 44 -10.68 -16.87 1.35
CA HIS A 44 -10.26 -15.47 1.26
C HIS A 44 -11.40 -14.51 1.60
N ALA A 45 -11.06 -13.31 2.04
CA ALA A 45 -11.95 -12.16 2.17
C ALA A 45 -11.34 -10.91 1.52
N MET A 46 -10.66 -11.10 0.39
CA MET A 46 -10.03 -10.01 -0.35
C MET A 46 -11.04 -9.03 -0.94
N THR A 47 -10.69 -7.75 -0.96
CA THR A 47 -11.43 -6.68 -1.63
C THR A 47 -10.53 -5.95 -2.64
N PRO A 48 -11.08 -5.16 -3.58
CA PRO A 48 -10.29 -4.16 -4.29
C PRO A 48 -9.64 -3.18 -3.30
N HIS A 49 -8.55 -2.53 -3.70
CA HIS A 49 -7.84 -1.56 -2.86
C HIS A 49 -8.67 -0.29 -2.70
N TYR A 50 -9.44 -0.20 -1.61
CA TYR A 50 -10.31 0.96 -1.34
C TYR A 50 -10.36 1.38 0.13
N SER A 51 -9.73 0.64 1.07
CA SER A 51 -9.86 0.96 2.50
C SER A 51 -9.32 2.37 2.84
N GLY A 52 -8.25 2.79 2.15
CA GLY A 52 -7.67 4.13 2.24
C GLY A 52 -8.39 5.20 1.44
N ASP A 53 -9.42 4.86 0.65
CA ASP A 53 -10.11 5.76 -0.29
C ASP A 53 -11.60 5.95 0.05
N THR A 54 -11.92 5.94 1.35
CA THR A 54 -13.24 6.38 1.83
C THR A 54 -13.43 7.89 1.61
N ILE A 55 -14.66 8.38 1.51
CA ILE A 55 -14.94 9.83 1.30
C ILE A 55 -14.27 10.71 2.36
N ASP A 56 -14.20 10.27 3.61
CA ASP A 56 -13.51 11.01 4.68
C ASP A 56 -11.99 10.98 4.50
N ALA A 57 -11.42 9.86 4.05
CA ALA A 57 -10.00 9.76 3.74
C ALA A 57 -9.65 10.65 2.53
N GLN A 58 -10.45 10.62 1.47
CA GLN A 58 -10.30 11.49 0.28
C GLN A 58 -10.23 12.96 0.67
N ARG A 59 -11.12 13.42 1.55
CA ARG A 59 -11.11 14.81 2.03
C ARG A 59 -9.81 15.18 2.74
N ARG A 60 -9.31 14.31 3.63
CA ARG A 60 -8.05 14.55 4.36
C ARG A 60 -6.84 14.51 3.42
N ILE A 61 -6.79 13.53 2.53
CA ILE A 61 -5.70 13.37 1.55
C ILE A 61 -5.68 14.58 0.60
N ALA A 62 -6.83 14.99 0.06
CA ALA A 62 -6.91 16.16 -0.81
C ALA A 62 -6.48 17.46 -0.12
N ALA A 63 -6.83 17.64 1.17
CA ALA A 63 -6.38 18.77 1.96
C ALA A 63 -4.85 18.75 2.17
N GLY A 64 -4.28 17.59 2.54
CA GLY A 64 -2.83 17.45 2.72
C GLY A 64 -2.04 17.65 1.43
N VAL A 65 -2.52 17.12 0.30
CA VAL A 65 -1.90 17.35 -1.02
C VAL A 65 -1.92 18.84 -1.37
N ARG A 66 -3.05 19.52 -1.12
CA ARG A 66 -3.15 20.97 -1.35
C ARG A 66 -2.14 21.74 -0.48
N GLU A 67 -2.05 21.43 0.81
CA GLU A 67 -1.08 22.04 1.73
C GLU A 67 0.36 21.87 1.22
N MET A 68 0.74 20.65 0.83
CA MET A 68 2.07 20.39 0.25
C MET A 68 2.33 21.21 -1.01
N LEU A 69 1.34 21.33 -1.91
CA LEU A 69 1.48 22.14 -3.12
C LEU A 69 1.62 23.63 -2.80
N GLU A 70 0.86 24.15 -1.84
CA GLU A 70 0.95 25.55 -1.40
C GLU A 70 2.35 25.86 -0.82
N LEU A 71 2.91 24.96 0.00
CA LEU A 71 4.27 25.09 0.53
C LEU A 71 5.32 25.00 -0.58
N TRP A 72 5.15 24.06 -1.51
CA TRP A 72 6.05 23.88 -2.66
C TRP A 72 6.16 25.13 -3.52
N PHE A 73 5.02 25.72 -3.90
CA PHE A 73 4.99 26.96 -4.70
C PHE A 73 5.55 28.17 -3.96
N GLN A 74 5.54 28.17 -2.63
CA GLN A 74 6.14 29.20 -1.78
C GLN A 74 7.62 28.94 -1.46
N HIS A 75 8.22 27.85 -1.99
CA HIS A 75 9.56 27.40 -1.64
C HIS A 75 9.76 27.19 -0.12
N LYS A 76 8.72 26.73 0.57
CA LYS A 76 8.74 26.38 1.99
C LYS A 76 8.90 24.87 2.17
N PRO A 77 9.56 24.42 3.25
CA PRO A 77 9.68 22.99 3.56
C PRO A 77 8.32 22.38 3.97
N PHE A 78 8.18 21.06 3.79
CA PHE A 78 7.06 20.28 4.32
C PHE A 78 7.32 19.87 5.76
N SER A 79 6.29 19.37 6.46
CA SER A 79 6.50 18.60 7.70
C SER A 79 7.38 17.38 7.42
N GLU A 80 8.22 16.99 8.39
CA GLU A 80 9.15 15.86 8.21
C GLU A 80 8.40 14.54 7.89
N ASP A 81 7.21 14.35 8.45
CA ASP A 81 6.36 13.17 8.19
C ASP A 81 5.89 13.04 6.73
N PHE A 82 5.95 14.12 5.94
CA PHE A 82 5.58 14.11 4.52
C PHE A 82 6.73 13.73 3.59
N TYR A 83 7.98 13.69 4.07
CA TYR A 83 9.11 13.28 3.25
C TYR A 83 9.29 11.76 3.26
N ILE A 84 9.16 11.14 2.09
CA ILE A 84 9.62 9.76 1.84
C ILE A 84 11.09 9.77 1.41
N VAL A 85 11.44 10.70 0.50
CA VAL A 85 12.81 10.96 0.05
C VAL A 85 13.05 12.47 0.06
N ARG A 86 14.17 12.89 0.66
CA ARG A 86 14.63 14.27 0.63
C ARG A 86 16.14 14.31 0.48
N GLU A 87 16.64 15.12 -0.45
CA GLU A 87 18.09 15.30 -0.69
C GLU A 87 18.85 13.97 -0.88
N GLY A 88 18.21 13.01 -1.55
CA GLY A 88 18.79 11.68 -1.82
C GLY A 88 18.79 10.72 -0.63
N LYS A 89 18.14 11.06 0.49
CA LYS A 89 18.01 10.21 1.68
C LYS A 89 16.58 9.72 1.83
N LEU A 90 16.42 8.43 2.13
CA LEU A 90 15.16 7.82 2.53
C LEU A 90 14.84 8.15 3.99
N ALA A 91 13.55 8.29 4.30
CA ALA A 91 13.09 8.34 5.68
C ALA A 91 13.29 6.97 6.38
N GLU A 92 13.43 6.99 7.70
CA GLU A 92 13.85 5.83 8.52
C GLU A 92 12.98 4.59 8.33
N GLN A 93 11.67 4.76 8.16
CA GLN A 93 10.72 3.67 7.96
C GLN A 93 10.88 2.94 6.60
N TYR A 94 11.72 3.46 5.70
CA TYR A 94 11.99 2.88 4.37
C TYR A 94 13.45 2.43 4.16
N THR A 95 14.30 2.50 5.19
CA THR A 95 15.70 2.03 5.17
C THR A 95 15.83 0.65 5.80
#